data_AF-A0A4Y2JMT2-F1
#
_entry.id   AF-A0A4Y2JMT2-F1
#
_cell.length_a   1.000
_cell.length_b   1.000
_cell.length_c   1.000
_cell.angle_alpha   90.00
_cell.angle_beta   90.00
_cell.angle_gamma   90.00
#
_symmetry.space_group_name_H-M   'P 1'
#
loop_
_entity.id
_entity.type
_entity.pdbx_description
1 polymer ?
#
loop_
_entity_poly.entity_id
_entity_poly.type
_entity_poly.pdbx_seq_one_letter_code
_entity_poly.pdbx_strand_id
1 'polypeptide(L)'
;MQDGAPPHIATPVKQLLNLHFGNDRIISGHFPTAWPPRSPDLNLCDLYLWGYLKDTEHGGPIANLSELKNRITQHIHNITTETLRSVVEHAVLRLQLIGENDGQHIEHFLSKSKPTSFS
;
A
#
# COMPACT_ATOMS: atom_id res chain seq x y z
N MET A 1 0.96 8.68 -0.94
CA MET A 1 1.72 8.03 0.14
C MET A 1 2.75 7.14 -0.51
N GLN A 2 4.02 7.29 -0.16
CA GLN A 2 5.11 6.59 -0.84
C GLN A 2 6.20 6.30 0.18
N ASP A 3 6.84 5.14 0.06
CA ASP A 3 7.91 4.75 0.97
C ASP A 3 9.14 5.68 0.86
N GLY A 4 10.11 5.46 1.75
CA GLY A 4 11.34 6.23 1.81
C GLY A 4 12.46 5.74 0.87
N ALA A 5 12.18 4.91 -0.15
CA ALA A 5 13.24 4.38 -1.01
C ALA A 5 14.01 5.51 -1.72
N PRO A 6 15.34 5.40 -1.93
CA PRO A 6 16.14 6.50 -2.47
C PRO A 6 15.62 7.12 -3.78
N PRO A 7 15.12 6.35 -4.77
CA PRO A 7 14.51 6.93 -5.97
C PRO A 7 13.25 7.76 -5.70
N HIS A 8 12.49 7.39 -4.66
CA HIS A 8 11.20 7.99 -4.31
C HIS A 8 11.33 9.33 -3.58
N ILE A 9 12.47 9.55 -2.90
CA ILE A 9 12.77 10.79 -2.17
C ILE A 9 13.72 11.73 -2.92
N ALA A 10 14.05 11.41 -4.18
CA ALA A 10 14.90 12.23 -5.03
C ALA A 10 14.28 13.62 -5.27
N THR A 11 15.12 14.66 -5.32
CA THR A 11 14.65 16.06 -5.47
C THR A 11 13.68 16.28 -6.64
N PRO A 12 13.92 15.75 -7.85
CA PRO A 12 12.99 15.93 -8.97
C PRO A 12 11.60 15.33 -8.69
N VAL A 13 11.55 14.17 -8.04
CA VAL A 13 10.30 13.51 -7.64
C VAL A 13 9.56 14.35 -6.61
N LYS A 14 10.28 14.87 -5.61
CA LYS A 14 9.67 15.72 -4.57
C LYS A 14 9.08 17.01 -5.15
N GLN A 15 9.79 17.66 -6.07
CA GLN A 15 9.31 18.86 -6.76
C GLN A 15 8.05 18.57 -7.57
N LEU A 16 8.03 17.46 -8.30
CA LEU A 16 6.88 17.03 -9.08
C LEU A 16 5.66 16.77 -8.19
N LEU A 17 5.84 16.03 -7.09
CA LEU A 17 4.79 15.73 -6.13
C LEU A 17 4.24 17.01 -5.48
N ASN A 18 5.12 17.90 -5.03
CA ASN A 18 4.72 19.18 -4.44
C ASN A 18 3.92 20.05 -5.43
N LEU A 19 4.32 20.07 -6.71
CA LEU A 19 3.60 20.79 -7.75
C LEU A 19 2.16 20.27 -7.95
N HIS A 20 1.96 18.94 -7.87
CA HIS A 20 0.66 18.32 -8.16
C HIS A 20 -0.27 18.27 -6.95
N PHE A 21 0.27 18.01 -5.76
CA PHE A 21 -0.52 17.71 -4.57
C PHE A 21 -0.41 18.77 -3.47
N GLY A 22 0.61 19.65 -3.54
CA GLY A 22 0.98 20.55 -2.45
C GLY A 22 1.70 19.82 -1.31
N ASN A 23 2.46 20.56 -0.53
CA ASN A 23 3.38 20.01 0.46
C ASN A 23 2.66 19.31 1.63
N ASP A 24 1.48 19.79 2.02
CA ASP A 24 0.76 19.34 3.22
C ASP A 24 -0.01 18.03 3.01
N ARG A 25 -0.15 17.59 1.75
CA ARG A 25 -0.90 16.37 1.37
C ARG A 25 0.01 15.18 1.08
N ILE A 26 1.32 15.36 1.17
CA ILE A 26 2.30 14.34 0.83
C ILE A 26 2.83 13.72 2.11
N ILE A 27 2.66 12.39 2.20
CA ILE A 27 3.27 11.57 3.24
C ILE A 27 4.43 10.82 2.60
N SER A 28 5.66 11.27 2.87
CA SER A 28 6.92 10.67 2.40
C SER A 28 8.11 11.24 3.17
N GLY A 29 9.30 10.65 2.99
CA GLY A 29 10.52 11.13 3.64
C GLY A 29 10.89 12.56 3.23
N HIS A 30 11.27 13.39 4.19
CA HIS A 30 11.63 14.82 3.99
C HIS A 30 10.47 15.74 3.55
N PHE A 31 9.23 15.32 3.76
CA PHE A 31 8.03 16.17 3.70
C PHE A 31 7.55 16.52 5.13
N PRO A 32 6.65 17.52 5.31
CA PRO A 32 6.12 17.88 6.62
C PRO A 32 5.52 16.69 7.37
N THR A 33 4.82 15.81 6.66
CA THR A 33 4.33 14.55 7.18
C THR A 33 5.26 13.43 6.77
N ALA A 34 6.20 13.07 7.65
CA ALA A 34 7.18 12.03 7.37
C ALA A 34 6.54 10.63 7.39
N TRP A 35 6.97 9.76 6.46
CA TRP A 35 6.66 8.34 6.52
C TRP A 35 7.47 7.68 7.64
N PRO A 36 6.86 6.87 8.52
CA PRO A 36 7.59 6.18 9.58
C PRO A 36 8.63 5.21 8.99
N PRO A 37 9.85 5.18 9.55
CA PRO A 37 10.90 4.28 9.07
C PRO A 37 10.49 2.81 9.28
N ARG A 38 10.89 1.93 8.36
CA ARG A 38 10.66 0.46 8.43
C ARG A 38 9.19 0.06 8.59
N SER A 39 8.26 0.86 8.06
CA SER A 39 6.83 0.55 8.04
C SER A 39 6.32 0.31 6.61
N PRO A 40 6.80 -0.73 5.90
CA PRO A 40 6.25 -1.11 4.60
C PRO A 40 4.77 -1.52 4.73
N ASP A 41 4.38 -2.07 5.89
CA ASP A 41 3.04 -2.58 6.19
C ASP A 41 1.94 -1.52 6.24
N LEU A 42 2.31 -0.26 6.10
CA LEU A 42 1.39 0.87 6.05
C LEU A 42 1.07 1.32 4.63
N ASN A 43 1.83 0.86 3.63
CA ASN A 43 1.55 1.16 2.23
C ASN A 43 0.37 0.34 1.72
N LEU A 44 -0.66 0.99 1.14
CA LEU A 44 -1.85 0.31 0.62
C LEU A 44 -1.48 -0.73 -0.46
N CYS A 45 -0.44 -0.45 -1.25
CA CYS A 45 0.04 -1.40 -2.25
C CYS A 45 0.66 -2.65 -1.61
N ASP A 46 1.49 -2.48 -0.57
CA ASP A 46 2.14 -3.59 0.12
C ASP A 46 1.17 -4.36 1.03
N LEU A 47 0.21 -3.65 1.65
CA LEU A 47 -0.81 -4.21 2.53
C LEU A 47 -1.86 -5.04 1.77
N TYR A 48 -2.18 -4.68 0.53
CA TYR A 48 -3.24 -5.34 -0.24
C TYR A 48 -2.86 -5.65 -1.69
N LEU A 49 -2.54 -4.63 -2.49
CA LEU A 49 -2.47 -4.78 -3.95
C LEU A 49 -1.50 -5.87 -4.39
N TRP A 50 -0.27 -5.88 -3.86
CA TRP A 50 0.73 -6.86 -4.26
C TRP A 50 0.39 -8.27 -3.80
N GLY A 51 -0.21 -8.43 -2.61
CA GLY A 51 -0.73 -9.71 -2.14
C GLY A 51 -1.83 -10.24 -3.06
N TYR A 52 -2.81 -9.39 -3.39
CA TYR A 52 -3.91 -9.71 -4.30
C TYR A 52 -3.43 -10.01 -5.73
N LEU A 53 -2.48 -9.24 -6.25
CA LEU A 53 -1.94 -9.49 -7.59
C LEU A 53 -1.06 -10.73 -7.63
N LYS A 54 -0.45 -11.17 -6.52
CA LYS A 54 0.31 -12.43 -6.49
C LYS A 54 -0.58 -13.65 -6.75
N ASP A 55 -1.88 -13.55 -6.51
CA ASP A 55 -2.83 -14.62 -6.89
C ASP A 55 -2.94 -14.80 -8.41
N THR A 56 -2.50 -13.81 -9.21
CA THR A 56 -2.36 -13.98 -10.68
C THR A 56 -1.33 -15.06 -11.06
N GLU A 57 -0.32 -15.29 -10.21
CA GLU A 57 0.69 -16.34 -10.40
C GLU A 57 0.13 -17.73 -10.05
N HIS A 58 -0.89 -17.78 -9.19
CA HIS A 58 -1.58 -19.03 -8.81
C HIS A 58 -2.57 -19.50 -9.88
N GLY A 59 -2.89 -18.66 -10.88
CA GLY A 59 -3.76 -18.98 -12.02
C GLY A 59 -3.12 -19.84 -13.11
N GLY A 60 -1.92 -20.39 -12.88
CA GLY A 60 -1.19 -21.26 -13.80
C GLY A 60 -0.08 -20.53 -14.58
N PRO A 61 0.73 -21.27 -15.38
CA PRO A 61 1.90 -20.72 -16.05
C PRO A 61 1.58 -19.51 -16.92
N ILE A 62 2.52 -18.57 -16.98
CA ILE A 62 2.44 -17.37 -17.81
C ILE A 62 3.44 -17.52 -18.95
N ALA A 63 2.96 -17.53 -20.19
CA ALA A 63 3.80 -17.89 -21.34
C ALA A 63 4.68 -16.72 -21.80
N ASN A 64 4.24 -15.47 -21.63
CA ASN A 64 4.97 -14.29 -22.07
C ASN A 64 4.53 -13.01 -21.34
N LEU A 65 5.27 -11.91 -21.59
CA LEU A 65 5.03 -10.62 -20.98
C LEU A 65 3.65 -10.01 -21.31
N SER A 66 3.12 -10.25 -22.51
CA SER A 66 1.81 -9.73 -22.92
C SER A 66 0.70 -10.36 -22.08
N GLU A 67 0.77 -11.68 -21.90
CA GLU A 67 -0.16 -12.41 -21.04
C GLU A 67 -0.08 -11.94 -19.59
N LEU A 68 1.13 -11.76 -19.04
CA LEU A 68 1.31 -11.22 -17.68
C LEU A 68 0.59 -9.87 -17.51
N LYS A 69 0.83 -8.93 -18.44
CA LYS A 69 0.22 -7.59 -18.42
C LYS A 69 -1.30 -7.67 -18.50
N ASN A 70 -1.84 -8.55 -19.35
CA ASN A 70 -3.28 -8.74 -19.48
C ASN A 70 -3.92 -9.28 -18.20
N ARG A 71 -3.30 -10.30 -17.57
CA ARG A 71 -3.80 -10.88 -16.31
C ARG A 71 -3.80 -9.86 -15.18
N ILE A 72 -2.70 -9.11 -15.01
CA ILE A 72 -2.61 -8.02 -14.02
C ILE A 72 -3.70 -6.98 -14.27
N THR A 73 -3.86 -6.54 -15.53
CA THR A 73 -4.87 -5.54 -15.89
C THR A 73 -6.28 -6.02 -15.58
N GLN A 74 -6.61 -7.27 -15.91
CA GLN A 74 -7.91 -7.87 -15.58
C GLN A 74 -8.15 -7.93 -14.07
N HIS A 75 -7.15 -8.35 -13.28
CA HIS A 75 -7.31 -8.40 -11.82
C HIS A 75 -7.52 -7.03 -11.21
N ILE A 76 -6.80 -6.01 -11.69
CA ILE A 76 -7.00 -4.61 -11.27
C ILE A 76 -8.42 -4.16 -11.59
N HIS A 77 -8.96 -4.48 -12.78
CA HIS A 77 -10.33 -4.13 -13.13
C HIS A 77 -11.40 -4.82 -12.28
N ASN A 78 -11.07 -5.97 -11.67
CA ASN A 78 -11.96 -6.68 -10.77
C ASN A 78 -11.96 -6.10 -9.35
N ILE A 79 -11.01 -5.22 -9.00
CA ILE A 79 -10.98 -4.57 -7.69
C ILE A 79 -12.16 -3.61 -7.60
N THR A 80 -13.10 -3.90 -6.71
CA THR A 80 -14.29 -3.07 -6.51
C THR A 80 -13.97 -1.83 -5.67
N THR A 81 -14.81 -0.79 -5.80
CA THR A 81 -14.74 0.37 -4.92
C THR A 81 -14.95 0.01 -3.45
N GLU A 82 -15.76 -1.01 -3.16
CA GLU A 82 -15.97 -1.52 -1.80
C GLU A 82 -14.67 -2.07 -1.21
N THR A 83 -13.97 -2.87 -2.00
CA THR A 83 -12.67 -3.44 -1.62
C THR A 83 -11.66 -2.33 -1.34
N LEU A 84 -11.57 -1.33 -2.22
CA LEU A 84 -10.69 -0.18 -2.01
C LEU A 84 -11.02 0.59 -0.73
N ARG A 85 -12.31 0.82 -0.46
CA ARG A 85 -12.77 1.47 0.78
C ARG A 85 -12.34 0.68 2.01
N SER A 86 -12.61 -0.63 2.03
CA SER A 86 -12.22 -1.50 3.14
C SER A 86 -10.70 -1.51 3.38
N VAL A 87 -9.90 -1.54 2.31
CA VAL A 87 -8.44 -1.48 2.39
C VAL A 87 -7.95 -0.16 3.00
N VAL A 88 -8.57 0.97 2.65
CA VAL A 88 -8.28 2.29 3.24
C VAL A 88 -8.68 2.33 4.72
N GLU A 89 -9.87 1.85 5.07
CA GLU A 89 -10.35 1.79 6.46
C GLU A 89 -9.41 0.95 7.33
N HIS A 90 -8.95 -0.20 6.82
CA HIS A 90 -8.01 -1.05 7.52
C HIS A 90 -6.62 -0.40 7.69
N ALA A 91 -6.15 0.37 6.70
CA ALA A 91 -4.93 1.15 6.84
C ALA A 91 -5.06 2.25 7.91
N VAL A 92 -6.20 2.94 7.98
CA VAL A 92 -6.49 3.92 9.04
C VAL A 92 -6.50 3.26 10.42
N LEU A 93 -7.14 2.10 10.55
CA LEU A 93 -7.14 1.33 11.80
C LEU A 93 -5.71 0.97 12.25
N ARG A 94 -4.88 0.51 11.32
CA ARG A 94 -3.48 0.19 11.63
C ARG A 94 -2.69 1.41 12.09
N LEU A 95 -2.87 2.56 11.44
CA LEU A 95 -2.24 3.81 11.86
C LEU A 95 -2.66 4.22 13.27
N GLN A 96 -3.94 4.05 13.61
CA GLN A 96 -4.46 4.30 14.96
C GLN A 96 -3.81 3.38 15.99
N LEU A 97 -3.78 2.06 15.72
CA LEU A 97 -3.15 1.07 16.61
C LEU A 97 -1.65 1.34 16.81
N ILE A 98 -0.94 1.78 15.76
CA ILE A 98 0.47 2.16 15.88
C ILE A 98 0.62 3.38 16.78
N GLY A 99 -0.27 4.38 16.64
CA GLY A 99 -0.29 5.54 17.53
C GLY A 99 -0.57 5.17 18.98
N GLU A 100 -1.53 4.28 19.23
CA GLU A 100 -1.87 3.76 20.57
C GLU A 100 -0.75 2.90 21.17
N ASN A 101 0.07 2.28 20.34
CA ASN A 101 1.17 1.40 20.73
C ASN A 101 2.55 2.10 20.62
N ASP A 102 2.60 3.42 20.74
CA ASP A 102 3.82 4.23 20.73
C ASP A 102 4.77 3.93 19.55
N GLY A 103 4.23 3.63 18.38
CA GLY A 103 5.01 3.32 17.18
C GLY A 103 5.51 1.88 17.06
N GLN A 104 5.17 0.98 17.99
CA GLN A 104 5.61 -0.41 17.98
C GLN A 104 4.72 -1.33 17.11
N HIS A 105 5.23 -2.53 16.82
CA HIS A 105 4.57 -3.61 16.08
C HIS A 105 3.16 -3.94 16.59
N ILE A 106 2.18 -4.02 15.67
CA ILE A 106 0.74 -4.14 15.99
C ILE A 106 0.11 -5.48 15.62
N GLU A 107 0.88 -6.43 15.07
CA GLU A 107 0.39 -7.71 14.54
C GLU A 107 -0.34 -8.52 15.62
N HIS A 108 0.10 -8.41 16.87
CA HIS A 108 -0.53 -9.06 18.02
C HIS A 108 -1.95 -8.52 18.31
N PHE A 109 -2.25 -7.25 17.99
CA PHE A 109 -3.61 -6.71 18.06
C PHE A 109 -4.48 -7.20 16.90
N LEU A 110 -3.89 -7.36 15.72
CA LEU A 110 -4.60 -7.78 14.49
C LEU A 110 -4.98 -9.27 14.50
N SER A 111 -4.22 -10.11 15.20
CA SER A 111 -4.46 -11.56 15.29
C SER A 111 -5.78 -11.96 15.97
N LYS A 112 -6.45 -11.04 16.69
CA LYS A 112 -7.73 -11.29 17.38
C LYS A 112 -8.96 -10.95 16.54
N SER A 113 -8.80 -10.20 15.46
CA SER A 113 -9.80 -10.11 14.40
C SER A 113 -9.53 -11.23 13.41
N LYS A 114 -10.49 -12.15 13.22
CA LYS A 114 -10.42 -13.16 12.15
C LYS A 114 -9.90 -12.50 10.87
N PRO A 115 -9.02 -13.16 10.10
CA PRO A 115 -8.67 -12.64 8.80
C PRO A 115 -9.97 -12.58 8.00
N THR A 116 -10.43 -11.37 7.66
CA THR A 116 -11.22 -11.18 6.45
C THR A 116 -10.29 -11.59 5.33
N SER A 117 -10.31 -12.89 5.03
CA SER A 117 -9.90 -13.39 3.73
C SER A 117 -10.66 -12.54 2.73
N PHE A 118 -9.92 -11.70 2.02
CA PHE A 118 -10.41 -11.15 0.77
C PHE A 118 -10.36 -12.32 -0.22
N SER A 119 -11.42 -13.14 -0.17
CA SER A 119 -11.76 -14.10 -1.23
C SER A 119 -12.49 -13.37 -2.35
#